data_AF-A0A2D9PNM4-F1
#
_entry.id   AF-A0A2D9PNM4-F1
#
_cell.length_a   1.000
_cell.length_b   1.000
_cell.length_c   1.000
_cell.angle_alpha   90.00
_cell.angle_beta   90.00
_cell.angle_gamma   90.00
#
_symmetry.space_group_name_H-M   'P 1'
#
loop_
_entity.id
_entity.type
_entity.pdbx_description
1 polymer ?
#
loop_
_entity_poly.entity_id
_entity_poly.type
_entity_poly.pdbx_seq_one_letter_code
_entity_poly.pdbx_strand_id
1 'polypeptide(L)'
;MCLLAFLLGAIVALGSEPLSTEVKQIDFYALNPDTRLKLFTENRVIELVIINPVAGEAIARISEDGEIFGLPRTVILMGATRGQQQGALSLVEMGVIRKGQKLELGLKNLRVENRLHTKPLNRIELSSGDR
;
A
#
# COMPACT_ATOMS: atom_id res chain seq x y z
N MET A 1 52.10 -37.14 -8.01
CA MET A 1 51.86 -36.07 -7.02
C MET A 1 51.86 -34.73 -7.72
N CYS A 2 51.18 -33.71 -7.15
CA CYS A 2 50.71 -32.43 -7.72
C CYS A 2 49.32 -32.56 -8.39
N LEU A 3 48.18 -32.58 -7.69
CA LEU A 3 47.74 -31.83 -6.50
C LEU A 3 47.75 -30.32 -6.75
N LEU A 4 46.66 -29.82 -7.36
CA LEU A 4 46.15 -28.47 -7.15
C LEU A 4 44.72 -28.38 -7.72
N ALA A 5 43.78 -28.61 -6.81
CA ALA A 5 42.37 -28.34 -6.97
C ALA A 5 42.15 -26.82 -7.03
N PHE A 6 41.66 -26.31 -8.15
CA PHE A 6 41.04 -24.99 -8.22
C PHE A 6 39.53 -25.16 -8.05
N LEU A 7 39.12 -25.27 -6.79
CA LEU A 7 37.74 -25.05 -6.36
C LEU A 7 37.47 -23.55 -6.47
N LEU A 8 37.01 -23.10 -7.64
CA LEU A 8 36.35 -21.81 -7.77
C LEU A 8 35.02 -21.89 -7.03
N GLY A 9 35.03 -21.39 -5.79
CA GLY A 9 33.85 -21.20 -4.97
C GLY A 9 32.90 -20.24 -5.68
N ALA A 10 31.83 -20.79 -6.25
CA ALA A 10 30.64 -20.01 -6.56
C ALA A 10 30.02 -19.60 -5.22
N ILE A 11 30.27 -18.36 -4.82
CA ILE A 11 29.54 -17.72 -3.72
C ILE A 11 28.11 -17.57 -4.23
N VAL A 12 27.23 -18.48 -3.81
CA VAL A 12 25.80 -18.33 -4.00
C VAL A 12 25.39 -17.20 -3.06
N ALA A 13 25.25 -15.99 -3.59
CA ALA A 13 24.64 -14.89 -2.88
C ALA A 13 23.20 -15.32 -2.54
N LEU A 14 22.99 -15.76 -1.30
CA LEU A 14 21.68 -15.84 -0.66
C LEU A 14 21.17 -14.40 -0.51
N GLY A 15 20.74 -13.82 -1.62
CA GLY A 15 20.04 -12.55 -1.63
C GLY A 15 18.69 -12.77 -0.95
N SER A 16 18.59 -12.34 0.31
CA SER A 16 17.32 -12.16 1.00
C SER A 16 16.39 -11.35 0.10
N GLU A 17 15.27 -11.96 -0.29
CA GLU A 17 14.21 -11.29 -1.05
C GLU A 17 13.80 -10.01 -0.30
N PRO A 18 13.51 -8.90 -1.01
CA PRO A 18 13.09 -7.68 -0.34
C PRO A 18 11.78 -7.95 0.41
N LEU A 19 11.79 -7.73 1.74
CA LEU A 19 10.63 -7.87 2.65
C LEU A 19 9.38 -7.09 2.17
N SER A 20 9.58 -6.11 1.30
CA SER A 20 8.54 -5.31 0.66
C SER A 20 8.75 -5.24 -0.85
N THR A 21 7.69 -5.47 -1.62
CA THR A 21 7.70 -5.33 -3.09
C THR A 21 6.97 -4.05 -3.48
N GLU A 22 7.62 -3.17 -4.26
CA GLU A 22 6.94 -2.02 -4.88
C GLU A 22 6.03 -2.50 -6.01
N VAL A 23 4.78 -2.04 -6.01
CA VAL A 23 3.78 -2.38 -7.03
C VAL A 23 3.16 -1.12 -7.64
N LYS A 24 2.66 -1.24 -8.87
CA LYS A 24 2.01 -0.11 -9.58
C LYS A 24 0.52 0.02 -9.23
N GLN A 25 -0.10 -1.10 -8.90
CA GLN A 25 -1.54 -1.21 -8.67
C GLN A 25 -1.81 -2.37 -7.71
N ILE A 26 -2.86 -2.22 -6.91
CA ILE A 26 -3.44 -3.29 -6.09
C ILE A 26 -4.95 -3.31 -6.33
N ASP A 27 -5.49 -4.50 -6.53
CA ASP A 27 -6.92 -4.78 -6.43
C ASP A 27 -7.22 -5.28 -5.01
N PHE A 28 -8.12 -4.61 -4.29
CA PHE A 28 -8.43 -4.91 -2.89
C PHE A 28 -8.99 -6.30 -2.74
N TYR A 29 -9.81 -6.73 -3.70
CA TYR A 29 -10.53 -8.00 -3.64
C TYR A 29 -9.59 -9.20 -3.83
N ALA A 30 -8.39 -8.97 -4.35
CA ALA A 30 -7.34 -9.98 -4.48
C ALA A 30 -6.44 -10.07 -3.23
N LEU A 31 -6.61 -9.20 -2.24
CA LEU A 31 -5.82 -9.21 -1.02
C LEU A 31 -6.38 -10.21 -0.01
N ASN A 32 -5.49 -10.72 0.85
CA ASN A 32 -5.90 -11.48 2.03
C ASN A 32 -6.05 -10.55 3.24
N PRO A 33 -6.86 -10.92 4.25
CA PRO A 33 -6.75 -10.35 5.59
C PRO A 33 -5.29 -10.38 6.08
N ASP A 34 -4.94 -9.42 6.93
CA ASP A 34 -3.60 -9.17 7.48
C ASP A 34 -2.53 -8.76 6.46
N THR A 35 -2.89 -8.59 5.18
CA THR A 35 -2.00 -8.01 4.19
C THR A 35 -1.59 -6.60 4.63
N ARG A 36 -0.29 -6.31 4.59
CA ARG A 36 0.27 -5.02 4.97
C ARG A 36 0.70 -4.21 3.76
N LEU A 37 0.24 -2.96 3.71
CA LEU A 37 0.59 -2.01 2.67
C LEU A 37 1.23 -0.78 3.29
N LYS A 38 2.23 -0.21 2.60
CA LYS A 38 2.65 1.18 2.80
C LYS A 38 2.35 1.98 1.55
N LEU A 39 1.55 3.03 1.70
CA LEU A 39 1.20 3.94 0.62
C LEU A 39 1.92 5.26 0.87
N PHE A 40 2.65 5.72 -0.13
CA PHE A 40 3.42 6.95 -0.04
C PHE A 40 2.77 8.01 -0.93
N THR A 41 2.67 9.21 -0.37
CA THR A 41 2.28 10.42 -1.08
C THR A 41 3.42 11.43 -1.00
N GLU A 42 3.24 12.60 -1.59
CA GLU A 42 4.22 13.69 -1.50
C GLU A 42 4.54 14.09 -0.05
N ASN A 43 3.57 14.03 0.86
CA ASN A 43 3.69 14.61 2.19
C ASN A 43 3.32 13.65 3.34
N ARG A 44 2.98 12.40 3.04
CA ARG A 44 2.50 11.43 4.03
C ARG A 44 2.83 9.99 3.63
N VAL A 45 3.00 9.16 4.66
CA VAL A 45 3.01 7.71 4.57
C VAL A 45 1.76 7.17 5.28
N ILE A 46 1.08 6.24 4.63
CA ILE A 46 -0.11 5.57 5.15
C ILE A 46 0.21 4.07 5.25
N GLU A 47 0.29 3.56 6.47
CA GLU A 47 0.36 2.13 6.75
C GLU A 47 -1.06 1.58 6.81
N LEU A 48 -1.31 0.50 6.07
CA LEU A 48 -2.58 -0.22 6.07
C LEU A 48 -2.36 -1.68 6.48
N VAL A 49 -3.25 -2.19 7.31
CA VAL A 49 -3.44 -3.63 7.54
C VAL A 49 -4.85 -3.97 7.10
N ILE A 50 -4.98 -4.84 6.09
CA ILE A 50 -6.28 -5.26 5.56
C ILE A 50 -7.00 -6.12 6.59
N ILE A 51 -8.26 -5.79 6.91
CA ILE A 51 -9.10 -6.57 7.82
C ILE A 51 -10.11 -7.38 7.00
N ASN A 52 -10.81 -6.73 6.08
CA ASN A 52 -11.81 -7.35 5.23
C ASN A 52 -11.68 -6.82 3.79
N PRO A 53 -11.01 -7.57 2.90
CA PRO A 53 -10.77 -7.13 1.53
C PRO A 53 -12.08 -6.96 0.73
N VAL A 54 -13.09 -7.78 0.99
CA VAL A 54 -14.40 -7.73 0.31
C VAL A 54 -15.17 -6.46 0.66
N ALA A 55 -15.09 -6.02 1.91
CA ALA A 55 -15.69 -4.76 2.36
C ALA A 55 -14.77 -3.53 2.17
N GLY A 56 -13.53 -3.74 1.72
CA GLY A 56 -12.50 -2.70 1.66
C GLY A 56 -12.04 -2.20 3.03
N GLU A 57 -12.26 -2.94 4.12
CA GLU A 57 -11.92 -2.47 5.47
C GLU A 57 -10.45 -2.70 5.80
N ALA A 58 -9.81 -1.67 6.36
CA ALA A 58 -8.43 -1.73 6.82
C ALA A 58 -8.23 -0.93 8.11
N ILE A 59 -7.19 -1.28 8.88
CA ILE A 59 -6.62 -0.38 9.89
C ILE A 59 -5.59 0.50 9.22
N ALA A 60 -5.76 1.82 9.32
CA ALA A 60 -4.83 2.81 8.83
C ALA A 60 -4.06 3.49 9.97
N ARG A 61 -2.76 3.70 9.76
CA ARG A 61 -1.94 4.64 10.52
C ARG A 61 -1.32 5.63 9.55
N ILE A 62 -1.35 6.91 9.89
CA ILE A 62 -0.85 7.98 9.02
C ILE A 62 0.32 8.67 9.71
N SER A 63 1.37 8.92 8.95
CA SER A 63 2.56 9.67 9.34
C SER A 63 2.82 10.76 8.30
N GLU A 64 3.29 11.93 8.75
CA GLU A 64 3.70 13.05 7.87
C GLU A 64 5.18 12.97 7.50
N ASP A 65 6.00 12.34 8.33
CA ASP A 65 7.46 12.22 8.18
C ASP A 65 7.90 10.81 7.78
N GLY A 66 7.01 9.82 7.83
CA GLY A 66 7.32 8.40 7.62
C GLY A 66 7.87 7.68 8.85
N GLU A 67 8.06 8.38 9.96
CA GLU A 67 8.71 7.88 11.18
C GLU A 67 7.71 7.78 12.35
N ILE A 68 6.96 8.86 12.61
CA ILE A 68 5.99 8.93 13.71
C ILE A 68 4.59 8.71 13.16
N PHE A 69 4.01 7.57 13.52
CA PHE A 69 2.66 7.19 13.10
C PHE A 69 1.63 7.52 14.19
N GLY A 70 0.56 8.19 13.77
CA GLY A 70 -0.60 8.43 14.61
C GLY A 70 -1.32 7.15 15.06
N LEU A 71 -2.38 7.35 15.84
CA LEU A 71 -3.22 6.26 16.34
C LEU A 71 -3.88 5.49 15.19
N PRO A 72 -4.01 4.14 15.30
CA PRO A 72 -4.68 3.32 14.32
C PRO A 72 -6.17 3.68 14.23
N ARG A 73 -6.72 3.67 13.02
CA ARG A 73 -8.14 3.94 12.75
C ARG A 73 -8.67 2.98 11.69
N THR A 74 -9.89 2.48 11.89
CA THR A 74 -10.58 1.74 10.84
C THR A 74 -10.99 2.69 9.71
N VAL A 75 -10.68 2.31 8.49
CA VAL A 75 -11.04 3.00 7.26
C VAL A 75 -11.68 2.03 6.27
N ILE A 76 -12.49 2.57 5.38
CA ILE A 76 -13.01 1.84 4.22
C ILE A 76 -12.29 2.36 2.97
N LEU A 77 -11.51 1.50 2.33
CA LEU A 77 -10.84 1.75 1.06
C LEU A 77 -11.90 1.79 -0.04
N MET A 78 -12.02 2.91 -0.74
CA MET A 78 -13.03 3.05 -1.80
C MET A 78 -12.43 2.75 -3.17
N GLY A 79 -11.38 3.47 -3.55
CA GLY A 79 -10.78 3.29 -4.86
C GLY A 79 -9.85 4.42 -5.27
N ALA A 80 -9.34 4.30 -6.49
CA ALA A 80 -8.40 5.25 -7.07
C ALA A 80 -9.15 6.35 -7.84
N THR A 81 -8.75 7.60 -7.65
CA THR A 81 -9.47 8.77 -8.16
C THR A 81 -8.58 9.62 -9.06
N ARG A 82 -9.11 10.04 -10.21
CA ARG A 82 -8.44 10.94 -11.17
C ARG A 82 -9.18 12.27 -11.31
N GLY A 83 -8.45 13.39 -11.28
CA GLY A 83 -8.97 14.72 -11.61
C GLY A 83 -8.90 15.78 -10.48
N GLN A 84 -9.18 17.03 -10.87
CA GLN A 84 -9.46 18.15 -9.98
C GLN A 84 -10.96 18.14 -9.67
N GLN A 85 -11.36 18.12 -8.41
CA GLN A 85 -12.77 18.26 -8.06
C GLN A 85 -13.19 19.72 -8.24
N GLN A 86 -13.55 20.08 -9.47
CA GLN A 86 -14.39 21.23 -9.74
C GLN A 86 -15.68 20.70 -10.38
N GLY A 87 -16.70 20.51 -9.55
CA GLY A 87 -18.01 19.95 -9.95
C GLY A 87 -18.29 18.55 -9.43
N ALA A 88 -19.56 18.12 -9.57
CA ALA A 88 -20.16 16.92 -8.98
C ALA A 88 -19.67 15.57 -9.55
N LEU A 89 -18.62 15.57 -10.37
CA LEU A 89 -18.15 14.37 -11.09
C LEU A 89 -16.68 14.11 -10.76
N SER A 90 -16.48 13.29 -9.72
CA SER A 90 -15.22 12.60 -9.46
C SER A 90 -15.34 11.18 -10.02
N LEU A 91 -14.41 10.77 -10.89
CA LEU A 91 -14.36 9.39 -11.39
C LEU A 91 -13.51 8.56 -10.43
N VAL A 92 -14.14 7.57 -9.80
CA VAL A 92 -13.49 6.64 -8.87
C VAL A 92 -13.47 5.24 -9.49
N GLU A 93 -12.28 4.68 -9.66
CA GLU A 93 -12.07 3.27 -9.97
C GLU A 93 -12.16 2.49 -8.65
N MET A 94 -13.34 1.96 -8.36
CA MET A 94 -13.64 1.25 -7.11
C MET A 94 -12.78 -0.01 -6.96
N GLY A 95 -12.35 -0.31 -5.74
CA GLY A 95 -11.61 -1.54 -5.43
C GLY A 95 -10.13 -1.50 -5.81
N VAL A 96 -9.61 -0.37 -6.29
CA VAL A 96 -8.25 -0.27 -6.81
C VAL A 96 -7.44 0.79 -6.06
N ILE A 97 -6.17 0.49 -5.75
CA ILE A 97 -5.12 1.44 -5.35
C ILE A 97 -4.16 1.53 -6.53
N ARG A 98 -3.81 2.74 -6.97
CA ARG A 98 -2.97 2.94 -8.16
C ARG A 98 -1.98 4.07 -7.99
N LYS A 99 -0.72 3.82 -8.31
CA LYS A 99 0.33 4.84 -8.36
C LYS A 99 -0.05 5.94 -9.37
N GLY A 100 0.20 7.19 -9.01
CA GLY A 100 -0.17 8.38 -9.76
C GLY A 100 -1.61 8.85 -9.58
N GLN A 101 -2.43 8.13 -8.82
CA GLN A 101 -3.82 8.50 -8.50
C GLN A 101 -3.99 8.78 -7.02
N LYS A 102 -5.03 9.55 -6.68
CA LYS A 102 -5.44 9.74 -5.28
C LYS A 102 -6.15 8.48 -4.80
N LEU A 103 -6.09 8.18 -3.52
CA LEU A 103 -6.91 7.17 -2.88
C LEU A 103 -8.05 7.85 -2.12
N GLU A 104 -9.27 7.33 -2.27
CA GLU A 104 -10.43 7.73 -1.49
C GLU A 104 -10.66 6.76 -0.33
N LEU A 105 -10.79 7.31 0.87
CA LEU A 105 -10.96 6.60 2.13
C LEU A 105 -12.24 7.08 2.82
N GLY A 106 -13.10 6.16 3.24
CA GLY A 106 -14.20 6.44 4.17
C GLY A 106 -13.73 6.32 5.62
N LEU A 107 -13.83 7.40 6.39
CA LEU A 107 -13.55 7.38 7.82
C LEU A 107 -14.80 6.91 8.57
N LYS A 108 -14.76 5.74 9.21
CA LYS A 108 -15.88 5.09 9.92
C LYS A 108 -17.07 4.66 9.04
N ASN A 109 -17.44 5.40 8.00
CA ASN A 109 -18.54 5.10 7.07
C ASN A 109 -18.31 5.73 5.68
N LEU A 110 -19.24 5.50 4.75
CA LEU A 110 -19.16 5.93 3.34
C LEU A 110 -19.82 7.28 3.02
N ARG A 111 -20.31 8.01 4.04
CA ARG A 111 -20.94 9.32 3.83
C ARG A 111 -19.91 10.32 3.33
N VAL A 112 -20.32 11.22 2.44
CA VAL A 112 -19.43 12.14 1.71
C VAL A 112 -18.61 13.01 2.68
N GLU A 113 -19.22 13.48 3.76
CA GLU A 113 -18.58 14.29 4.80
C GLU A 113 -17.47 13.56 5.57
N ASN A 114 -17.46 12.23 5.54
CA ASN A 114 -16.46 11.40 6.20
C ASN A 114 -15.41 10.86 5.22
N ARG A 115 -15.39 11.35 3.98
CA ARG A 115 -14.41 10.92 2.98
C ARG A 115 -13.13 11.74 3.06
N LEU A 116 -12.02 11.05 2.96
CA LEU A 116 -10.69 11.62 2.88
C LEU A 116 -10.07 11.23 1.55
N HIS A 117 -9.56 12.22 0.82
CA HIS A 117 -8.76 11.99 -0.38
C HIS A 117 -7.29 12.23 -0.07
N THR A 118 -6.45 11.30 -0.50
CA THR A 118 -5.01 11.50 -0.42
C THR A 118 -4.53 12.45 -1.51
N LYS A 119 -3.29 12.93 -1.38
CA LYS A 119 -2.51 13.34 -2.56
C LYS A 119 -2.23 12.11 -3.45
N PRO A 120 -1.88 12.29 -4.73
CA PRO A 120 -1.54 11.17 -5.59
C PRO A 120 -0.46 10.29 -4.96
N LEU A 121 -0.65 8.97 -5.05
CA LEU A 121 0.30 8.00 -4.54
C LEU A 121 1.55 7.99 -5.43
N ASN A 122 2.75 8.15 -4.84
CA ASN A 122 4.01 8.07 -5.58
C ASN A 122 4.70 6.70 -5.45
N ARG A 123 4.37 5.92 -4.41
CA ARG A 123 4.87 4.57 -4.18
C ARG A 123 3.82 3.74 -3.43
N ILE A 124 3.77 2.45 -3.74
CA ILE A 124 2.93 1.46 -3.06
C ILE A 124 3.84 0.28 -2.76
N GLU A 125 3.97 -0.07 -1.49
CA GLU A 125 4.72 -1.24 -1.05
C GLU A 125 3.77 -2.26 -0.47
N LEU A 126 3.90 -3.49 -0.93
CA LEU A 126 3.23 -4.67 -0.38
C LEU A 126 4.26 -5.44 0.44
N SER A 127 3.99 -5.67 1.72
CA SER A 127 4.82 -6.54 2.55
C SER A 127 4.17 -7.92 2.63
N SER A 128 4.96 -8.95 2.36
CA SER A 128 4.58 -10.33 2.69
C SER A 128 4.58 -10.41 4.22
N GLY A 129 3.45 -10.71 4.84
CA GLY A 129 3.41 -10.94 6.29
C GLY A 129 4.42 -12.03 6.65
N ASP A 130 5.25 -11.78 7.66
CA ASP A 130 6.19 -12.76 8.20
C ASP A 130 5.45 -14.08 8.44
N ARG A 131 5.88 -15.15 7.75
CA ARG A 131 5.46 -16.52 8.03
C ARG A 131 6.39 -17.14 9.06
#